data_AF-A0A8R1V4Q6-F1
#
_entry.id   AF-A0A8R1V4Q6-F1
#
_cell.length_a   1.000
_cell.length_b   1.000
_cell.length_c   1.000
_cell.angle_alpha   90.00
_cell.angle_beta   90.00
_cell.angle_gamma   90.00
#
_symmetry.space_group_name_H-M   'P 1'
#
loop_
_entity.id
_entity.type
_entity.pdbx_description
1 polymer ?
#
loop_
_entity_poly.entity_id
_entity_poly.type
_entity_poly.pdbx_seq_one_letter_code
_entity_poly.pdbx_strand_id
1 'polypeptide(L)'
;QMRESLLLLLISLSVSSAIMCYVCHTDYNENCWEKYEDTIRGCERKNINGQRLAAIGCRTIRISHGEERSLIRECAYTGEDVDNKMSRGSNKLLRSYTQCSENKCNSSSSFFSLFSIGSITIFALFSRM
;
A
#
# COMPACT_ATOMS: atom_id res chain seq x y z
N GLN A 1 1.42 -38.83 25.95
CA GLN A 1 1.02 -37.46 26.32
C GLN A 1 2.02 -36.34 25.98
N MET A 2 3.35 -36.45 26.22
CA MET A 2 4.26 -35.28 26.07
C MET A 2 4.80 -34.97 24.65
N ARG A 3 4.54 -35.83 23.65
CA ARG A 3 5.07 -35.63 22.28
C ARG A 3 4.20 -34.74 21.39
N GLU A 4 2.92 -34.62 21.69
CA GLU A 4 1.97 -33.83 20.88
C GLU A 4 2.04 -32.33 21.19
N SER A 5 2.51 -31.97 22.38
CA SER A 5 2.64 -30.56 22.81
C SER A 5 3.78 -29.81 22.13
N LEU A 6 4.80 -30.51 21.61
CA LEU A 6 5.95 -29.89 20.95
C LEU A 6 5.66 -29.48 19.50
N LEU A 7 4.74 -30.18 18.81
CA LEU A 7 4.36 -29.87 17.43
C LEU A 7 3.52 -28.57 17.33
N LEU A 8 2.72 -28.27 18.35
CA LEU A 8 1.86 -27.08 18.38
C LEU A 8 2.65 -25.78 18.62
N LEU A 9 3.86 -25.86 19.20
CA LEU A 9 4.67 -24.67 19.48
C LEU A 9 5.40 -24.13 18.24
N LEU A 10 5.65 -24.97 17.23
CA LEU A 10 6.39 -24.60 16.01
C LEU A 10 5.55 -23.84 14.97
N ILE A 11 4.22 -23.78 15.14
CA ILE A 11 3.30 -23.21 14.12
C ILE A 11 3.09 -21.68 14.27
N SER A 12 3.60 -21.05 15.33
CA SER A 12 3.33 -19.62 15.61
C SER A 12 4.43 -18.64 15.21
N LEU A 13 5.48 -19.09 14.50
CA LEU A 13 6.43 -18.19 13.84
C LEU A 13 5.79 -17.59 12.58
N SER A 14 4.82 -16.70 12.76
CA SER A 14 4.34 -15.82 11.71
C SER A 14 5.50 -14.90 11.31
N VAL A 15 6.19 -15.27 10.24
CA VAL A 15 7.17 -14.41 9.57
C VAL A 15 6.40 -13.19 9.07
N SER A 16 6.38 -12.14 9.87
CA SER A 16 5.86 -10.83 9.48
C SER A 16 6.79 -10.29 8.41
N SER A 17 6.47 -10.57 7.14
CA SER A 17 7.18 -9.99 6.01
C SER A 17 6.94 -8.47 6.02
N ALA A 18 8.03 -7.71 5.85
CA ALA A 18 7.93 -6.26 5.74
C ALA A 18 7.18 -5.91 4.45
N ILE A 19 6.21 -5.00 4.53
CA ILE A 19 5.47 -4.49 3.36
C ILE A 19 6.47 -3.90 2.36
N MET A 20 6.30 -4.21 1.08
CA MET A 20 7.11 -3.66 -0.01
C MET A 20 6.35 -2.51 -0.67
N CYS A 21 6.95 -1.34 -0.81
CA CYS A 21 6.34 -0.20 -1.49
C CYS A 21 7.30 0.41 -2.50
N TYR A 22 6.76 1.12 -3.50
CA TYR A 22 7.57 2.05 -4.27
C TYR A 22 7.89 3.26 -3.39
N VAL A 23 9.15 3.69 -3.33
CA VAL A 23 9.60 4.80 -2.48
C VAL A 23 10.40 5.79 -3.30
N CYS A 24 9.79 6.93 -3.64
CA CYS A 24 10.42 7.97 -4.44
C CYS A 24 9.78 9.35 -4.22
N HIS A 25 10.51 10.40 -4.60
CA HIS A 25 10.06 11.79 -4.56
C HIS A 25 10.55 12.51 -5.82
N THR A 26 9.68 13.29 -6.47
CA THR A 26 10.01 13.97 -7.74
C THR A 26 11.14 14.98 -7.62
N ASP A 27 11.24 15.68 -6.48
CA ASP A 27 12.28 16.68 -6.23
C ASP A 27 13.72 16.13 -6.29
N TYR A 28 13.91 14.82 -6.07
CA TYR A 28 15.23 14.18 -6.11
C TYR A 28 15.33 13.09 -7.18
N ASN A 29 14.20 12.68 -7.75
CA ASN A 29 14.12 11.67 -8.79
C ASN A 29 12.97 12.00 -9.74
N GLU A 30 13.30 12.66 -10.85
CA GLU A 30 12.37 13.04 -11.90
C GLU A 30 11.59 11.82 -12.46
N ASN A 31 12.22 10.64 -12.46
CA ASN A 31 11.60 9.41 -12.92
C ASN A 31 10.57 8.83 -11.93
N CYS A 32 10.32 9.46 -10.79
CA CYS A 32 9.27 9.03 -9.88
C CYS A 32 7.90 9.02 -10.59
N TRP A 33 7.65 9.82 -11.63
CA TRP A 33 6.38 9.70 -12.37
C TRP A 33 6.28 8.43 -13.21
N GLU A 34 7.33 8.10 -13.96
CA GLU A 34 7.25 7.15 -15.09
C GLU A 34 8.07 5.86 -14.91
N LYS A 35 9.13 5.87 -14.10
CA LYS A 35 10.01 4.71 -13.84
C LYS A 35 10.16 4.47 -12.33
N TYR A 36 9.03 4.49 -11.63
CA TYR A 36 9.01 4.27 -10.19
C TYR A 36 9.23 2.80 -9.83
N GLU A 37 9.15 1.89 -10.80
CA GLU A 37 9.25 0.45 -10.63
C GLU A 37 10.62 0.03 -10.04
N ASP A 38 11.68 0.76 -10.37
CA ASP A 38 13.04 0.54 -9.84
C ASP A 38 13.21 1.02 -8.38
N THR A 39 12.19 1.69 -7.84
CA THR A 39 12.21 2.32 -6.50
C THR A 39 11.54 1.46 -5.44
N ILE A 40 11.29 0.17 -5.72
CA ILE A 40 10.76 -0.78 -4.73
C ILE A 40 11.75 -0.93 -3.57
N ARG A 41 11.23 -0.77 -2.35
CA ARG A 41 11.97 -1.00 -1.10
C ARG A 41 11.07 -1.68 -0.07
N GLY A 42 11.69 -2.43 0.84
CA GLY A 42 11.02 -2.94 2.03
C GLY A 42 10.80 -1.83 3.06
N CYS A 43 9.62 -1.79 3.65
CA CYS A 43 9.25 -0.78 4.63
C CYS A 43 9.78 -1.15 6.01
N GLU A 44 10.86 -0.48 6.42
CA GLU A 44 11.43 -0.63 7.76
C GLU A 44 10.52 -0.01 8.83
N ARG A 45 10.63 -0.50 10.07
CA ARG A 45 9.97 0.12 11.23
C ARG A 45 10.52 1.52 11.49
N LYS A 46 9.65 2.50 11.74
CA LYS A 46 10.04 3.89 12.07
C LYS A 46 9.60 4.28 13.47
N ASN A 47 10.39 5.15 14.12
CA ASN A 47 9.98 5.80 15.36
C ASN A 47 9.15 7.04 15.03
N ILE A 48 7.87 7.02 15.40
CA ILE A 48 6.94 8.14 15.20
C ILE A 48 6.32 8.44 16.57
N ASN A 49 6.46 9.68 17.02
CA ASN A 49 5.96 10.14 18.33
C ASN A 49 6.40 9.23 19.51
N GLY A 50 7.64 8.75 19.49
CA GLY A 50 8.20 7.87 20.53
C GLY A 50 7.80 6.39 20.42
N GLN A 51 6.96 6.02 19.46
CA GLN A 51 6.55 4.63 19.23
C GLN A 51 7.21 4.05 17.97
N ARG A 52 7.74 2.83 18.09
CA ARG A 52 8.30 2.10 16.96
C ARG A 52 7.20 1.38 16.18
N LEU A 53 6.77 1.98 15.07
CA LEU A 53 5.67 1.50 14.24
C LEU A 53 6.18 0.67 13.05
N ALA A 54 5.47 -0.41 12.76
CA ALA A 54 5.57 -1.09 11.46
C ALA A 54 4.76 -0.32 10.41
N ALA A 55 5.18 -0.40 9.16
CA ALA A 55 4.35 0.10 8.08
C ALA A 55 3.05 -0.71 8.02
N ILE A 56 1.95 -0.01 7.80
CA ILE A 56 0.60 -0.56 7.65
C ILE A 56 0.17 -0.63 6.18
N GLY A 57 0.95 -0.03 5.27
CA GLY A 57 0.63 0.00 3.85
C GLY A 57 1.58 0.86 3.04
N CYS A 58 1.18 1.17 1.82
CA CYS A 58 1.84 2.13 0.95
C CYS A 58 0.98 3.37 0.77
N ARG A 59 1.62 4.51 0.43
CA ARG A 59 0.96 5.78 0.16
C ARG A 59 1.52 6.43 -1.08
N THR A 60 0.64 7.09 -1.82
CA THR A 60 0.97 8.04 -2.89
C THR A 60 0.42 9.40 -2.51
N ILE A 61 1.25 10.43 -2.52
CA ILE A 61 0.86 11.82 -2.25
C ILE A 61 1.17 12.63 -3.51
N ARG A 62 0.15 13.31 -4.03
CA ARG A 62 0.27 14.28 -5.12
C ARG A 62 0.09 15.66 -4.55
N ILE A 63 1.03 16.54 -4.84
CA ILE A 63 0.99 17.93 -4.38
C ILE A 63 1.01 18.80 -5.64
N SER A 64 0.13 19.79 -5.68
CA SER A 64 0.05 20.79 -6.73
C SER A 64 0.08 22.18 -6.10
N HIS A 65 0.94 23.04 -6.61
CA HIS A 65 1.07 24.42 -6.19
C HIS A 65 1.07 25.30 -7.45
N GLY A 66 -0.11 25.79 -7.82
CA GLY A 66 -0.28 26.46 -9.12
C GLY A 66 -0.06 25.49 -10.28
N GLU A 67 1.01 25.71 -11.06
CA GLU A 67 1.40 24.84 -12.19
C GLU A 67 2.41 23.76 -11.79
N GLU A 68 3.10 23.95 -10.67
CA GLU A 68 4.09 23.00 -10.16
C GLU A 68 3.42 21.77 -9.55
N ARG A 69 3.93 20.58 -9.88
CA ARG A 69 3.41 19.30 -9.38
C ARG A 69 4.54 18.45 -8.82
N SER A 70 4.33 17.88 -7.65
CA SER A 70 5.22 16.87 -7.07
C SER A 70 4.47 15.59 -6.70
N LEU A 71 5.21 14.49 -6.70
CA LEU A 71 4.73 13.16 -6.38
C LEU A 71 5.65 12.53 -5.35
N ILE A 72 5.03 11.96 -4.33
CA ILE A 72 5.70 11.19 -3.29
C ILE A 72 5.08 9.81 -3.26
N ARG A 73 5.91 8.78 -3.34
CA ARG A 73 5.53 7.41 -2.99
C ARG A 73 6.30 7.02 -1.74
N GLU A 74 5.59 6.52 -0.74
CA GLU A 74 6.19 6.19 0.56
C GLU A 74 5.48 5.01 1.25
N CYS A 75 6.12 4.49 2.30
CA CYS A 75 5.49 3.59 3.26
C CYS A 75 4.54 4.36 4.18
N ALA A 76 3.34 3.84 4.40
CA ALA A 76 2.37 4.38 5.35
C ALA A 76 2.55 3.70 6.73
N TYR A 77 2.60 4.50 7.79
CA TYR A 77 2.72 4.02 9.18
C TYR A 77 1.49 4.32 10.04
N THR A 78 0.58 5.15 9.50
CA THR A 78 -0.61 5.65 10.18
C THR A 78 -1.71 5.91 9.15
N GLY A 79 -2.94 6.12 9.63
CA GLY A 79 -4.10 6.35 8.78
C GLY A 79 -4.82 5.06 8.40
N GLU A 80 -5.71 5.19 7.42
CA GLU A 80 -6.57 4.12 6.91
C GLU A 80 -6.41 4.02 5.38
N ASP A 81 -6.94 2.95 4.79
CA ASP A 81 -7.00 2.83 3.34
C ASP A 81 -7.97 3.88 2.79
N VAL A 82 -7.48 4.72 1.88
CA VAL A 82 -8.25 5.81 1.29
C VAL A 82 -7.89 5.90 -0.17
N ASP A 83 -8.87 6.26 -1.00
CA ASP A 83 -8.59 6.63 -2.37
C ASP A 83 -8.77 8.14 -2.58
N ASN A 84 -7.71 8.76 -3.12
CA ASN A 84 -7.67 10.14 -3.59
C ASN A 84 -8.26 11.18 -2.61
N LYS A 85 -7.96 11.04 -1.31
CA LYS A 85 -8.38 12.01 -0.30
C LYS A 85 -7.68 13.33 -0.51
N MET A 86 -8.47 14.38 -0.74
CA MET A 86 -7.97 15.72 -1.03
C MET A 86 -7.92 16.58 0.23
N SER A 87 -6.92 17.45 0.30
CA SER A 87 -6.79 18.53 1.27
C SER A 87 -6.33 19.79 0.55
N ARG A 88 -6.91 20.93 0.92
CA ARG A 88 -6.52 22.24 0.39
C ARG A 88 -5.77 23.00 1.48
N GLY A 89 -4.56 23.45 1.16
CA GLY A 89 -3.80 24.36 2.00
C GLY A 89 -3.98 25.81 1.56
N SER A 90 -3.30 26.72 2.26
CA SER A 90 -3.17 28.12 1.85
C SER A 90 -2.37 28.24 0.55
N ASN A 91 -2.44 29.40 -0.13
CA ASN A 91 -1.64 29.71 -1.32
C ASN A 91 -1.83 28.73 -2.50
N LYS A 92 -3.06 28.30 -2.79
CA LYS A 92 -3.38 27.37 -3.91
C LYS A 92 -2.68 26.01 -3.80
N LEU A 93 -2.24 25.61 -2.60
CA LEU A 93 -1.71 24.28 -2.35
C LEU A 93 -2.84 23.25 -2.35
N LEU A 94 -2.78 22.30 -3.28
CA LEU A 94 -3.68 21.16 -3.37
C LEU A 94 -2.89 19.89 -3.12
N ARG A 95 -3.28 19.09 -2.13
CA ARG A 95 -2.68 17.79 -1.86
C ARG A 95 -3.75 16.71 -1.98
N SER A 96 -3.53 15.69 -2.79
CA SER A 96 -4.31 14.46 -2.76
C SER A 96 -3.45 13.28 -2.36
N TYR A 97 -4.02 12.32 -1.65
CA TYR A 97 -3.31 11.10 -1.33
C TYR A 97 -4.19 9.87 -1.40
N THR A 98 -3.58 8.75 -1.79
CA THR A 98 -4.15 7.40 -1.78
C THR A 98 -3.29 6.55 -0.84
N GLN A 99 -3.93 5.71 -0.04
CA GLN A 99 -3.27 4.77 0.87
C GLN A 99 -3.95 3.40 0.75
N CYS A 100 -3.14 2.34 0.80
CA CYS A 100 -3.58 0.97 0.63
C CYS A 100 -2.68 0.03 1.44
N SER A 101 -3.22 -1.10 1.90
CA SER A 101 -2.51 -2.01 2.81
C SER A 101 -1.72 -3.15 2.12
N GLU A 102 -1.81 -3.26 0.79
CA GLU A 102 -1.17 -4.34 0.02
C GLU A 102 0.28 -4.03 -0.42
N ASN A 103 1.05 -5.07 -0.75
CA ASN A 103 2.39 -4.90 -1.30
C ASN A 103 2.35 -4.18 -2.65
N LYS A 104 3.17 -3.13 -2.80
CA LYS A 104 3.37 -2.37 -4.04
C LYS A 104 2.08 -1.75 -4.59
N CYS A 105 1.07 -1.57 -3.75
CA CYS A 105 -0.23 -1.04 -4.15
C CYS A 105 -0.20 0.46 -4.47
N ASN A 106 0.90 1.15 -4.17
CA ASN A 106 1.14 2.53 -4.55
C ASN A 106 1.77 2.68 -5.95
N SER A 107 1.59 1.69 -6.84
CA SER A 107 1.82 1.90 -8.27
C SER A 107 0.95 3.04 -8.80
N SER A 108 1.35 3.66 -9.90
CA SER A 108 0.56 4.77 -10.48
C SER A 108 -0.88 4.31 -10.74
N SER A 109 -1.84 5.03 -10.15
CA SER A 109 -3.27 4.78 -10.30
C SER A 109 -3.69 4.85 -11.78
N SER A 110 -3.99 3.70 -12.36
CA SER A 110 -4.76 3.58 -13.60
C SER A 110 -5.75 2.44 -13.46
N PHE A 111 -6.98 2.82 -13.09
CA PHE A 111 -8.26 2.19 -13.44
C PHE A 111 -8.49 0.70 -13.12
N PHE A 112 -9.48 0.48 -12.23
CA PHE A 112 -10.27 -0.74 -12.04
C PHE A 112 -9.58 -1.96 -11.41
N SER A 113 -9.70 -2.08 -10.09
CA SER A 113 -9.90 -3.38 -9.45
C SER A 113 -11.32 -3.87 -9.78
N LEU A 114 -11.53 -4.35 -11.00
CA LEU A 114 -12.70 -5.15 -11.37
C LEU A 114 -12.29 -6.62 -11.37
N PHE A 115 -13.18 -7.45 -10.80
CA PHE A 115 -13.16 -8.92 -10.70
C PHE A 115 -12.46 -9.54 -9.48
N SER A 116 -13.21 -9.63 -8.39
CA SER A 116 -13.09 -10.76 -7.44
C SER A 116 -14.46 -11.26 -6.94
N ILE A 117 -15.50 -11.19 -7.79
CA ILE A 117 -16.76 -11.89 -7.53
C ILE A 117 -17.17 -12.61 -8.81
N GLY A 118 -16.82 -13.89 -8.91
CA GLY A 118 -17.13 -14.71 -10.08
C GLY A 118 -16.61 -16.14 -9.96
N SER A 119 -16.82 -16.81 -8.82
CA SER A 119 -16.45 -18.23 -8.68
C SER A 119 -17.51 -19.09 -8.01
N ILE A 120 -18.75 -18.64 -7.88
CA ILE A 120 -19.83 -19.47 -7.36
C ILE A 120 -21.10 -19.18 -8.17
N THR A 121 -21.33 -19.95 -9.23
CA THR A 121 -22.66 -20.40 -9.75
C THR A 121 -22.55 -20.94 -11.18
N ILE A 122 -21.67 -21.92 -11.45
CA ILE A 122 -21.80 -22.76 -12.68
C ILE A 122 -22.03 -24.24 -12.34
N PHE A 123 -21.72 -24.70 -11.12
CA PHE A 123 -21.99 -26.09 -10.76
C PHE A 123 -23.47 -26.42 -10.49
N ALA A 124 -24.34 -25.42 -10.31
CA ALA A 124 -25.78 -25.66 -10.08
C ALA A 124 -26.60 -25.86 -11.37
N LEU A 125 -26.05 -25.56 -12.55
CA LEU A 125 -26.76 -25.73 -13.84
C LEU A 125 -26.51 -27.09 -14.50
N PHE A 126 -25.45 -27.81 -14.11
CA PHE A 126 -25.17 -29.16 -14.63
C PHE A 126 -25.78 -30.28 -13.77
N SER A 127 -26.48 -29.97 -12.69
CA SER A 127 -27.18 -30.95 -11.85
C SER A 127 -28.66 -31.14 -12.22
N ARG A 128 -29.13 -30.50 -13.30
CA ARG A 128 -30.53 -30.58 -13.79
C ARG A 128 -30.62 -30.83 -15.30
N MET A 129 -29.72 -31.63 -15.85
CA MET A 129 -29.93 -32.32 -17.13
C MET A 129 -29.67 -33.81 -16.95
#